data_AF-A0A2G9U821-F1
#
_entry.id   AF-A0A2G9U821-F1
#
_cell.length_a   1.000
_cell.length_b   1.000
_cell.length_c   1.000
_cell.angle_alpha   90.00
_cell.angle_beta   90.00
_cell.angle_gamma   90.00
#
_symmetry.space_group_name_H-M   'P 1'
#
loop_
_entity.id
_entity.type
_entity.pdbx_description
1 polymer ?
#
loop_
_entity_poly.entity_id
_entity_poly.type
_entity_poly.pdbx_seq_one_letter_code
_entity_poly.pdbx_strand_id
1 'polypeptide(L)'
;MMSKDGEIRRDETCIDYAGQDVMVFPCHGMKGNQEWRYNHQTGRLYHAVSQKCLEMTKDGAKLEMKQCDSTNKYQQWRFKEYNEEKVKQYGVIVP
;
A
#
# COMPACT_ATOMS: atom_id res chain seq x y z
N MET A 1 9.75 -2.84 -0.86
CA MET A 1 9.53 -3.39 0.49
C MET A 1 8.56 -2.50 1.23
N MET A 2 7.79 -3.02 2.19
CA MET A 2 6.97 -2.18 3.06
C MET A 2 7.75 -1.84 4.34
N SER A 3 7.80 -0.56 4.71
CA SER A 3 8.47 -0.08 5.94
C SER A 3 7.54 -0.21 7.15
N LYS A 4 8.11 -0.16 8.35
CA LYS A 4 7.34 -0.14 9.62
C LYS A 4 6.47 1.12 9.75
N ASP A 5 6.82 2.19 9.04
CA ASP A 5 6.16 3.48 9.08
C ASP A 5 5.04 3.59 8.02
N GLY A 6 4.75 2.48 7.31
CA GLY A 6 3.67 2.40 6.33
C GLY A 6 4.08 2.80 4.91
N GLU A 7 5.37 2.92 4.61
CA GLU A 7 5.82 3.30 3.27
C GLU A 7 6.01 2.05 2.40
N ILE A 8 5.48 2.06 1.16
CA ILE A 8 5.92 1.10 0.14
C ILE A 8 7.13 1.74 -0.56
N ARG A 9 8.33 1.23 -0.29
CA ARG A 9 9.58 1.90 -0.67
C ARG A 9 10.58 1.03 -1.41
N ARG A 10 11.46 1.69 -2.16
CA ARG A 10 12.70 1.16 -2.73
C ARG A 10 13.76 2.27 -2.63
N ASP A 11 14.86 1.97 -1.94
CA ASP A 11 15.92 2.93 -1.64
C ASP A 11 15.34 4.20 -0.97
N GLU A 12 15.58 5.38 -1.56
CA GLU A 12 15.09 6.69 -1.09
C GLU A 12 13.76 7.12 -1.76
N THR A 13 13.06 6.20 -2.42
CA THR A 13 11.79 6.47 -3.11
C THR A 13 10.64 5.65 -2.56
N CYS A 14 9.48 6.29 -2.50
CA CYS A 14 8.25 5.79 -1.90
C CYS A 14 7.11 5.87 -2.92
N ILE A 15 6.15 4.95 -2.80
CA ILE A 15 4.88 5.05 -3.52
C ILE A 15 4.03 6.15 -2.88
N ASP A 16 3.57 7.08 -3.70
CA ASP A 16 2.84 8.28 -3.30
C ASP A 16 1.51 8.36 -4.06
N TYR A 17 0.44 8.78 -3.39
CA TYR A 17 -0.84 9.08 -4.01
C TYR A 17 -1.47 10.37 -3.47
N ALA A 18 -1.51 11.40 -4.32
CA ALA A 18 -2.08 12.71 -4.02
C ALA A 18 -3.48 12.95 -4.61
N GLY A 19 -4.14 11.92 -5.14
CA GLY A 19 -5.54 12.00 -5.63
C GLY A 19 -5.75 11.74 -7.12
N GLN A 20 -4.69 11.70 -7.93
CA GLN A 20 -4.76 11.44 -9.37
C GLN A 20 -4.15 10.09 -9.72
N ASP A 21 -2.82 10.05 -9.86
CA ASP A 21 -2.07 8.86 -10.23
C ASP A 21 -1.24 8.33 -9.05
N VAL A 22 -0.98 7.02 -9.07
CA VAL A 22 0.00 6.39 -8.16
C VAL A 22 1.38 6.62 -8.75
N MET A 23 2.27 7.23 -7.98
CA MET A 23 3.59 7.63 -8.47
C MET A 23 4.71 7.23 -7.52
N VAL A 24 5.95 7.32 -8.02
CA VAL A 24 7.17 7.17 -7.21
C VAL A 24 7.69 8.56 -6.90
N PHE A 25 7.87 8.86 -5.62
CA PHE A 25 8.34 10.16 -5.15
C PHE A 25 9.41 9.99 -4.06
N PRO A 26 10.31 10.96 -3.82
CA PRO A 26 11.24 10.89 -2.70
C PRO A 26 10.52 10.63 -1.38
N CYS A 27 11.04 9.67 -0.61
CA CYS A 27 10.51 9.39 0.72
C CYS A 27 10.77 10.60 1.62
N HIS A 28 9.73 11.12 2.26
CA HIS A 28 9.87 12.26 3.16
C HIS A 28 9.57 11.91 4.63
N GLY A 29 9.10 10.69 4.93
CA GLY A 29 8.88 10.21 6.30
C GLY A 29 7.77 10.94 7.08
N MET A 30 6.98 11.79 6.41
CA MET A 30 5.90 12.57 7.04
C MET A 30 4.52 11.91 6.90
N LYS A 31 4.47 10.63 6.49
CA LYS A 31 3.24 9.89 6.22
C LYS A 31 2.39 10.56 5.13
N GLY A 32 1.09 10.76 5.35
CA GLY A 32 0.21 11.43 4.40
C GLY A 32 0.04 10.63 3.11
N ASN A 33 0.39 11.22 1.98
CA ASN A 33 0.26 10.58 0.66
C ASN A 33 1.19 9.37 0.46
N GLN A 34 2.13 9.14 1.38
CA GLN A 34 3.05 7.99 1.38
C GLN A 34 2.70 6.96 2.47
N GLU A 35 1.56 7.11 3.16
CA GLU A 35 1.13 6.16 4.19
C GLU A 35 0.17 5.10 3.62
N TRP A 36 0.64 3.86 3.63
CA TRP A 36 -0.06 2.67 3.20
C TRP A 36 -0.22 1.69 4.36
N ARG A 37 -1.32 0.94 4.33
CA ARG A 37 -1.61 -0.13 5.28
C ARG A 37 -1.89 -1.42 4.52
N TYR A 38 -1.25 -2.48 4.97
CA TYR A 38 -1.35 -3.79 4.32
C TYR A 38 -2.02 -4.80 5.23
N ASN A 39 -3.12 -5.38 4.76
CA ASN A 39 -3.73 -6.53 5.38
C ASN A 39 -3.28 -7.80 4.66
N HIS A 40 -2.41 -8.58 5.31
CA HIS A 40 -1.83 -9.80 4.73
C HIS A 40 -2.83 -10.94 4.55
N GLN A 41 -3.92 -10.97 5.34
CA GLN A 41 -4.94 -12.00 5.25
C GLN A 41 -5.83 -11.80 4.02
N THR A 42 -6.17 -10.55 3.72
CA THR A 42 -7.01 -10.19 2.56
C THR A 42 -6.21 -9.78 1.32
N GLY A 43 -4.91 -9.49 1.49
CA GLY A 43 -4.04 -8.94 0.46
C GLY A 43 -4.28 -7.46 0.17
N ARG A 44 -5.05 -6.74 0.99
CA ARG A 44 -5.45 -5.37 0.69
C ARG A 44 -4.34 -4.37 0.96
N LEU A 45 -4.07 -3.49 -0.02
CA LEU A 45 -3.23 -2.30 0.14
C LEU A 45 -4.12 -1.06 0.21
N TYR A 46 -4.26 -0.50 1.41
CA TYR A 46 -5.11 0.63 1.72
C TYR A 46 -4.27 1.91 1.86
N HIS A 47 -4.66 2.98 1.18
CA HIS A 47 -4.02 4.28 1.32
C HIS A 47 -4.69 5.09 2.43
N ALA A 48 -3.91 5.47 3.45
CA ALA A 48 -4.45 5.97 4.71
C ALA A 48 -5.25 7.27 4.57
N VAL A 49 -4.80 8.18 3.70
CA VAL A 49 -5.44 9.50 3.55
C VAL A 49 -6.68 9.44 2.66
N SER A 50 -6.59 8.77 1.50
CA SER A 50 -7.70 8.75 0.53
C SER A 50 -8.77 7.71 0.85
N GLN A 51 -8.48 6.79 1.77
CA GLN A 51 -9.34 5.66 2.14
C GLN A 51 -9.69 4.72 0.98
N LYS A 52 -8.85 4.72 -0.05
CA LYS A 52 -8.97 3.89 -1.25
C LYS A 52 -7.97 2.74 -1.23
N CYS A 53 -8.23 1.75 -2.07
CA CYS A 53 -7.38 0.60 -2.24
C CYS A 53 -6.65 0.65 -3.59
N LEU A 54 -5.40 0.16 -3.58
CA LEU A 54 -4.62 -0.03 -4.80
C LEU A 54 -5.23 -1.15 -5.64
N GLU A 55 -5.51 -0.86 -6.91
CA GLU A 55 -6.10 -1.78 -7.87
C GLU A 55 -5.26 -1.83 -9.14
N MET A 56 -5.04 -3.03 -9.68
CA MET A 56 -4.48 -3.18 -11.02
C MET A 56 -5.59 -3.15 -12.08
N THR A 57 -5.36 -2.47 -13.20
CA THR A 57 -6.30 -2.52 -14.32
C THR A 57 -6.38 -3.95 -14.88
N LYS A 58 -7.53 -4.31 -15.48
CA LYS A 58 -7.79 -5.68 -15.99
C LYS A 58 -6.77 -6.16 -17.03
N ASP A 59 -6.23 -5.23 -17.81
CA ASP A 59 -5.18 -5.46 -18.80
C ASP A 59 -3.77 -5.52 -18.19
N GLY A 60 -3.62 -5.25 -16.88
CA GLY A 60 -2.34 -5.22 -16.19
C GLY A 60 -1.46 -4.00 -16.51
N ALA A 61 -1.98 -3.02 -17.26
CA ALA A 61 -1.18 -1.91 -17.76
C ALA A 61 -0.94 -0.79 -16.73
N LYS A 62 -1.83 -0.62 -15.76
CA LYS A 62 -1.81 0.51 -14.81
C LYS A 62 -2.25 0.13 -13.41
N LEU A 63 -1.87 0.98 -12.46
CA LEU A 63 -2.39 1.00 -11.10
C LEU A 63 -3.35 2.16 -10.94
N GLU A 64 -4.47 1.91 -10.27
CA GLU A 64 -5.49 2.90 -9.96
C GLU A 64 -5.87 2.84 -8.48
N MET A 65 -6.41 3.93 -7.96
CA MET A 65 -6.97 3.99 -6.61
C MET A 65 -8.49 3.97 -6.67
N LYS A 66 -9.11 2.89 -6.17
CA LYS A 66 -10.56 2.66 -6.20
C LYS A 66 -11.13 2.47 -4.81
N GLN A 67 -12.47 2.50 -4.72
CA GLN A 67 -13.16 2.07 -3.52
C GLN A 67 -12.75 0.63 -3.18
N CYS A 68 -12.48 0.37 -1.91
CA CYS A 68 -12.05 -0.94 -1.47
C CYS A 68 -13.17 -1.98 -1.66
N ASP A 69 -12.85 -3.08 -2.35
CA ASP A 69 -13.73 -4.20 -2.62
C ASP A 69 -12.98 -5.52 -2.31
N SER A 70 -13.43 -6.24 -1.28
CA SER A 70 -12.87 -7.54 -0.87
C SER A 70 -13.04 -8.64 -1.92
N THR A 71 -14.03 -8.51 -2.80
CA THR A 71 -14.31 -9.50 -3.85
C THR A 71 -13.49 -9.25 -5.11
N ASN A 72 -12.92 -8.05 -5.26
CA ASN A 72 -12.13 -7.70 -6.43
C ASN A 72 -10.71 -8.28 -6.34
N LYS A 73 -10.44 -9.31 -7.13
CA LYS A 73 -9.11 -9.95 -7.22
C LYS A 73 -7.98 -8.99 -7.65
N TYR A 74 -8.30 -7.90 -8.35
CA TYR A 74 -7.31 -6.90 -8.77
C TYR A 74 -6.86 -5.96 -7.64
N GLN A 75 -7.52 -6.03 -6.47
CA GLN A 75 -7.12 -5.33 -5.25
C GLN A 75 -6.41 -6.25 -4.23
N GLN A 76 -6.06 -7.48 -4.64
CA GLN A 76 -5.40 -8.46 -3.78
C GLN A 76 -3.92 -8.58 -4.12
N TRP A 77 -3.08 -8.15 -3.19
CA TRP A 77 -1.64 -8.04 -3.32
C TRP A 77 -0.94 -8.97 -2.33
N ARG A 78 0.19 -9.54 -2.75
CA ARG A 78 1.07 -10.33 -1.90
C ARG A 78 2.49 -9.82 -1.99
N PHE A 79 3.04 -9.39 -0.87
CA PHE A 79 4.47 -9.16 -0.78
C PHE A 79 5.18 -10.52 -0.79
N LYS A 80 6.24 -10.61 -1.60
CA LYS A 80 7.08 -11.82 -1.68
C LYS A 80 7.64 -12.20 -0.31
N GLU A 81 8.02 -11.20 0.47
CA GLU A 81 8.53 -11.36 1.83
C GLU A 81 7.63 -10.59 2.78
N TYR A 82 7.01 -11.32 3.72
CA TYR A 82 6.19 -10.77 4.80
C TYR A 82 6.54 -11.51 6.09
N ASN A 83 6.82 -10.75 7.16
CA ASN A 83 7.16 -11.31 8.46
C ASN A 83 6.15 -10.80 9.50
N GLU A 84 5.22 -11.66 9.89
CA GLU A 84 4.13 -11.31 10.82
C GLU A 84 4.65 -11.02 12.24
N GLU A 85 5.71 -11.70 12.68
CA GLU A 85 6.30 -11.47 14.01
C GLU A 85 6.88 -10.06 14.13
N LYS A 86 7.60 -9.60 13.09
CA LYS A 86 8.12 -8.23 13.03
C LYS A 86 6.99 -7.19 13.00
N VAL A 87 5.91 -7.47 12.27
CA VAL A 87 4.72 -6.58 12.23
C VAL A 87 4.13 -6.42 13.63
N LYS A 88 3.97 -7.52 14.38
CA LYS A 88 3.51 -7.50 15.77
C LYS A 88 4.49 -6.76 16.68
N GLN A 89 5.79 -7.02 16.55
CA GLN A 89 6.83 -6.35 17.32
C GLN A 89 6.84 -4.83 17.12
N TYR A 90 6.60 -4.35 15.90
CA TYR A 90 6.54 -2.92 15.59
C TYR A 90 5.19 -2.26 15.88
N GLY A 91 4.17 -3.02 16.30
CA GLY A 91 2.85 -2.49 16.63
C GLY A 91 2.11 -1.88 15.43
N VAL A 92 2.39 -2.36 14.21
CA VAL A 92 1.76 -1.83 13.00
C VAL A 92 0.28 -2.23 12.96
N ILE A 93 -0.61 -1.24 12.84
CA ILE A 93 -2.06 -1.46 12.79
C ILE A 93 -2.44 -2.03 11.42
N VAL A 94 -3.05 -3.21 11.43
CA VAL A 94 -3.60 -3.88 10.24
C VAL A 94 -5.09 -3.52 10.12
N PRO A 95 -5.53 -2.84 9.04
CA PRO A 95 -6.93 -2.47 8.82
C PRO A 95 -7.78 -3.63 8.29
#